data_AF-A0A2N0QMX7-F1
#
_entry.id   AF-A0A2N0QMX7-F1
#
_cell.length_a   1.000
_cell.length_b   1.000
_cell.length_c   1.000
_cell.angle_alpha   90.00
_cell.angle_beta   90.00
_cell.angle_gamma   90.00
#
_symmetry.space_group_name_H-M   'P 1'
#
loop_
_entity.id
_entity.type
_entity.pdbx_description
1 polymer ?
#
loop_
_entity_poly.entity_id
_entity_poly.type
_entity_poly.pdbx_seq_one_letter_code
_entity_poly.pdbx_strand_id
1 'polypeptide(L)'
;METIVASLQTAFENGSDEKARFNMLKGSLLAGLCFGSADVAAVHCLAEALGGLYDTPHGIANSVFLPYVLKFNAEENTKMHADLSRYMGFAKDSDSDQLA
;
A
#
# COMPACT_ATOMS: atom_id res chain seq x y z
N MET A 1 6.64 2.71 -2.90
CA MET A 1 6.07 1.37 -2.65
C MET A 1 7.11 0.27 -2.70
N GLU A 2 8.00 0.26 -3.69
CA GLU A 2 9.14 -0.67 -3.80
C GLU A 2 9.84 -0.99 -2.46
N THR A 3 10.30 0.04 -1.74
CA THR A 3 11.00 -0.13 -0.45
C THR A 3 10.17 -0.85 0.62
N ILE A 4 8.87 -0.52 0.71
CA ILE A 4 7.96 -1.10 1.71
C ILE A 4 7.73 -2.57 1.36
N VAL A 5 7.36 -2.85 0.10
CA VAL A 5 7.04 -4.22 -0.33
C VAL A 5 8.24 -5.15 -0.13
N ALA A 6 9.44 -4.70 -0.49
CA ALA A 6 10.65 -5.52 -0.35
C ALA A 6 11.10 -5.75 1.10
N SER A 7 10.65 -4.92 2.07
CA SER A 7 11.17 -4.94 3.45
C SER A 7 10.13 -5.33 4.51
N LEU A 8 8.84 -5.26 4.20
CA LEU A 8 7.77 -5.42 5.18
C LEU A 8 7.78 -6.80 5.85
N GLN A 9 7.90 -7.88 5.05
CA GLN A 9 7.91 -9.24 5.58
C GLN A 9 9.10 -9.46 6.52
N THR A 10 10.31 -9.10 6.09
CA THR A 10 11.51 -9.22 6.92
C THR A 10 11.41 -8.41 8.21
N ALA A 11 10.93 -7.17 8.13
CA ALA A 11 10.77 -6.31 9.30
C ALA A 11 9.70 -6.83 10.29
N PHE A 12 8.72 -7.59 9.80
CA PHE A 12 7.71 -8.27 10.61
C PHE A 12 8.26 -9.53 11.27
N GLU A 13 8.92 -10.41 10.50
CA GLU A 13 9.46 -11.68 10.97
C GLU A 13 10.69 -11.51 11.87
N ASN A 14 11.55 -10.54 11.56
CA ASN A 14 12.74 -10.21 12.33
C ASN A 14 12.77 -8.71 12.66
N GLY A 15 12.26 -8.37 13.85
CA GLY A 15 12.23 -6.99 14.31
C GLY A 15 13.59 -6.34 14.56
N SER A 16 14.67 -7.13 14.63
CA SER A 16 16.05 -6.68 14.85
C SER A 16 16.84 -6.50 13.55
N ASP A 17 16.26 -6.77 12.38
CA ASP A 17 16.89 -6.45 11.10
C ASP A 17 16.89 -4.92 10.89
N GLU A 18 18.01 -4.29 11.22
CA GLU A 18 18.15 -2.83 11.15
C GLU A 18 17.93 -2.30 9.73
N LYS A 19 18.35 -3.04 8.71
CA LYS A 19 18.20 -2.61 7.32
C LYS A 19 16.74 -2.63 6.89
N ALA A 20 16.00 -3.70 7.20
CA ALA A 20 14.58 -3.80 6.90
C ALA A 20 13.76 -2.76 7.70
N ARG A 21 14.10 -2.54 8.98
CA ARG A 21 13.49 -1.49 9.81
C ARG A 21 13.74 -0.09 9.26
N PHE A 22 14.98 0.22 8.88
CA PHE A 22 15.33 1.50 8.27
C PHE A 22 14.57 1.73 6.96
N ASN A 23 14.48 0.71 6.11
CA ASN A 23 13.73 0.78 4.86
C ASN A 23 12.23 1.02 5.10
N MET A 24 11.63 0.34 6.08
CA MET A 24 10.23 0.57 6.46
C MET A 24 10.00 1.98 6.99
N LEU A 25 10.91 2.50 7.83
CA LEU A 25 10.85 3.87 8.33
C LEU A 25 10.93 4.89 7.18
N LYS A 26 11.90 4.72 6.28
CA LYS A 26 12.04 5.56 5.08
C LYS A 26 10.80 5.50 4.20
N GLY A 27 10.29 4.29 3.95
CA GLY A 27 9.08 4.08 3.16
C GLY A 27 7.86 4.76 3.76
N SER A 28 7.66 4.62 5.08
CA SER A 28 6.58 5.27 5.81
C SER A 28 6.67 6.79 5.77
N LEU A 29 7.88 7.35 5.92
CA LEU A 29 8.09 8.79 5.84
C LEU A 29 7.71 9.33 4.45
N LEU A 30 8.18 8.67 3.38
CA LEU A 30 7.85 9.08 2.01
C LEU A 30 6.35 8.97 1.74
N ALA A 31 5.70 7.90 2.18
CA ALA A 31 4.25 7.75 2.06
C ALA A 31 3.49 8.88 2.77
N GLY A 32 3.91 9.23 3.99
CA GLY A 32 3.32 10.35 4.74
C GLY A 32 3.47 11.70 4.04
N LEU A 33 4.62 11.97 3.43
CA LEU A 33 4.83 13.19 2.62
C LEU A 33 3.90 13.23 1.40
N CYS A 34 3.67 12.08 0.75
CA CYS A 34 2.75 11.98 -0.38
C CYS A 34 1.31 12.25 0.04
N PHE A 35 0.80 11.55 1.06
CA PHE A 35 -0.59 11.74 1.53
C PHE A 35 -0.82 13.12 2.13
N GLY A 36 0.18 13.73 2.76
CA GLY A 36 0.09 15.12 3.23
C GLY A 36 -0.13 16.15 2.11
N SER A 37 0.15 15.79 0.85
CA SER A 37 -0.02 16.67 -0.32
C SER A 37 -1.15 16.24 -1.26
N ALA A 38 -1.47 14.94 -1.30
CA ALA A 38 -2.45 14.36 -2.22
C ALA A 38 -3.73 13.86 -1.53
N ASP A 39 -3.79 13.95 -0.20
CA ASP A 39 -4.82 13.32 0.63
C ASP A 39 -4.84 11.78 0.48
N VAL A 40 -5.85 11.16 1.08
CA VAL A 40 -6.19 9.75 0.96
C VAL A 40 -7.61 9.61 0.37
N ALA A 41 -8.08 8.38 0.18
CA ALA A 41 -9.35 8.12 -0.51
C ALA A 41 -10.13 6.98 0.16
N ALA A 42 -10.98 6.30 -0.62
CA ALA A 42 -11.99 5.34 -0.15
C ALA A 42 -11.48 4.29 0.85
N VAL A 43 -10.23 3.80 0.73
CA VAL A 43 -9.65 2.86 1.72
C VAL A 43 -9.64 3.46 3.13
N HIS A 44 -9.17 4.70 3.28
CA HIS A 44 -9.09 5.38 4.58
C HIS A 44 -10.48 5.72 5.11
N CYS A 45 -11.38 6.23 4.26
CA CYS A 45 -12.75 6.56 4.68
C CYS A 45 -13.50 5.34 5.22
N LEU A 46 -13.37 4.19 4.56
CA LEU A 46 -13.97 2.93 5.03
C LEU A 46 -13.31 2.44 6.31
N ALA A 47 -11.98 2.56 6.42
CA ALA A 47 -11.23 2.17 7.60
C ALA A 47 -11.57 3.03 8.83
N GLU A 48 -11.75 4.34 8.67
CA GLU A 48 -12.17 5.26 9.73
C GLU A 48 -13.58 4.97 10.22
N ALA A 49 -14.52 4.68 9.30
CA ALA A 49 -15.86 4.27 9.68
C ALA A 49 -15.86 2.97 10.50
N LEU A 50 -15.06 1.97 10.07
CA LEU A 50 -14.91 0.72 10.81
C LEU A 50 -14.24 0.93 12.18
N GLY A 51 -13.19 1.75 12.22
CA GLY A 51 -12.49 2.13 13.46
C GLY A 51 -13.40 2.84 14.44
N GLY A 52 -14.22 3.79 13.98
CA GLY A 52 -15.16 4.53 14.83
C GLY A 52 -16.28 3.67 15.41
N LEU A 53 -16.66 2.58 14.74
CA LEU A 53 -17.71 1.67 15.21
C LEU A 53 -17.20 0.56 16.14
N TYR A 54 -15.98 0.06 15.89
CA TYR A 54 -15.49 -1.18 16.52
C TYR A 54 -14.11 -1.06 17.17
N ASP A 55 -13.53 0.14 17.24
CA ASP A 55 -12.16 0.37 17.73
C ASP A 55 -11.12 -0.51 17.04
N THR A 56 -11.33 -0.77 15.75
CA THR A 56 -10.43 -1.62 14.96
C THR A 56 -9.11 -0.89 14.72
N PRO A 57 -7.95 -1.53 14.93
CA PRO A 57 -6.66 -0.92 14.63
C PRO A 57 -6.60 -0.41 13.18
N HIS A 58 -6.30 0.88 13.02
CA HIS A 58 -6.44 1.58 11.73
C HIS A 58 -5.71 0.90 10.56
N GLY A 59 -4.48 0.41 10.78
CA GLY A 59 -3.71 -0.31 9.76
C GLY A 59 -4.36 -1.64 9.33
N ILE A 60 -5.02 -2.34 10.25
CA ILE A 60 -5.77 -3.58 9.95
C ILE A 60 -7.03 -3.25 9.16
N ALA A 61 -7.76 -2.20 9.55
CA ALA A 61 -8.94 -1.77 8.82
C ALA A 61 -8.59 -1.38 7.37
N ASN A 62 -7.52 -0.61 7.16
CA ASN A 62 -7.04 -0.27 5.82
C ASN A 62 -6.65 -1.51 5.00
N SER A 63 -5.92 -2.46 5.59
CA SER A 63 -5.44 -3.64 4.86
C SER A 63 -6.58 -4.55 4.39
N VAL A 64 -7.68 -4.64 5.16
CA VAL A 64 -8.88 -5.39 4.78
C VAL A 64 -9.54 -4.80 3.54
N PHE A 65 -9.66 -3.47 3.44
CA PHE A 65 -10.35 -2.82 2.32
C PHE A 65 -9.47 -2.60 1.08
N LEU A 66 -8.15 -2.48 1.27
CA LEU A 66 -7.20 -2.16 0.21
C LEU A 66 -7.37 -2.99 -1.08
N PRO A 67 -7.41 -4.34 -1.06
CA PRO A 67 -7.50 -5.12 -2.31
C PRO A 67 -8.80 -4.89 -3.08
N TYR A 68 -9.92 -4.66 -2.38
CA TYR A 68 -11.23 -4.44 -3.01
C TYR A 68 -11.31 -3.07 -3.66
N VAL A 69 -10.83 -2.04 -2.96
CA VAL A 69 -10.83 -0.66 -3.49
C VAL A 69 -9.83 -0.52 -4.63
N LEU A 70 -8.65 -1.15 -4.55
CA LEU A 70 -7.69 -1.17 -5.67
C LEU A 70 -8.31 -1.83 -6.90
N LYS A 71 -8.99 -2.96 -6.74
CA LYS A 71 -9.68 -3.62 -7.86
C LYS A 71 -10.76 -2.74 -8.48
N PHE A 72 -11.56 -2.09 -7.65
CA PHE A 72 -12.59 -1.14 -8.10
C PHE A 72 -11.99 0.04 -8.88
N ASN A 73 -10.89 0.63 -8.38
CA ASN A 73 -10.24 1.77 -9.03
C ASN A 73 -9.42 1.40 -10.28
N ALA A 74 -8.98 0.14 -10.41
CA ALA A 74 -8.14 -0.30 -11.52
C ALA A 74 -8.86 -0.24 -12.88
N GLU A 75 -10.19 -0.35 -12.89
CA GLU A 75 -11.00 -0.23 -14.11
C GLU A 75 -10.98 1.21 -14.67
N GLU A 76 -10.91 2.22 -13.79
CA GLU A 76 -10.91 3.63 -14.18
C GLU A 76 -9.53 4.13 -14.66
N ASN A 77 -8.45 3.61 -14.07
CA ASN A 77 -7.09 3.98 -14.47
C ASN A 77 -6.16 2.76 -14.46
N THR A 78 -6.36 1.90 -15.45
CA THR A 78 -5.60 0.66 -15.61
C THR A 78 -4.10 0.91 -15.69
N LYS A 79 -3.67 1.92 -16.45
CA LYS A 79 -2.26 2.24 -16.61
C LYS A 79 -1.57 2.56 -15.29
N MET A 80 -2.17 3.42 -14.46
CA MET A 80 -1.58 3.79 -13.16
C MET A 80 -1.45 2.58 -12.24
N HIS A 81 -2.44 1.69 -12.24
CA HIS A 81 -2.41 0.49 -11.40
C HIS A 81 -1.41 -0.56 -11.91
N ALA A 82 -1.27 -0.71 -13.23
CA ALA A 82 -0.24 -1.54 -13.84
C ALA A 82 1.17 -1.03 -13.50
N ASP A 83 1.39 0.28 -13.59
CA ASP A 83 2.67 0.90 -13.20
C ASP A 83 2.96 0.69 -11.70
N LEU A 84 1.95 0.83 -10.83
CA LEU A 84 2.07 0.50 -9.40
C LEU A 84 2.43 -0.96 -9.16
N SER A 85 1.78 -1.89 -9.86
CA SER A 85 2.02 -3.34 -9.79
C SER A 85 3.47 -3.69 -10.15
N ARG A 86 4.01 -3.05 -11.20
CA ARG A 86 5.43 -3.16 -11.60
C ARG A 86 6.37 -2.59 -10.54
N TYR A 87 6.09 -1.41 -10.00
CA TYR A 87 6.88 -0.82 -8.90
C TYR A 87 6.87 -1.67 -7.61
N MET A 88 5.83 -2.47 -7.41
CA MET A 88 5.72 -3.40 -6.29
C MET A 88 6.37 -4.76 -6.59
N GLY A 89 6.81 -5.00 -7.83
CA GLY A 89 7.38 -6.29 -8.25
C GLY A 89 6.34 -7.40 -8.42
N PHE A 90 5.06 -7.05 -8.55
CA PHE A 90 3.97 -8.01 -8.79
C PHE A 90 3.73 -8.28 -10.28
N ALA A 91 4.09 -7.33 -11.14
CA ALA A 91 4.09 -7.48 -12.58
C ALA A 91 5.49 -7.22 -13.17
N LYS A 92 5.75 -7.77 -14.36
CA LYS A 92 6.97 -7.50 -15.12
C LYS A 92 6.79 -6.29 -16.03
N ASP A 93 7.90 -5.67 -16.40
CA ASP A 93 7.89 -4.58 -17.40
C ASP A 93 7.38 -5.04 -18.78
N SER A 94 7.51 -6.35 -19.07
CA SER A 94 7.02 -6.95 -20.31
C SER A 94 5.52 -7.25 -20.30
N ASP A 95 4.88 -7.23 -19.14
CA ASP A 95 3.45 -7.54 -19.04
C ASP A 95 2.63 -6.36 -19.57
N SER A 96 1.55 -6.65 -20.31
CA SER A 96 0.65 -5.60 -20.77
C SER A 96 -0.07 -4.93 -19.60
N ASP A 97 -0.51 -3.68 -19.77
CA ASP A 97 -1.24 -2.95 -18.72
C ASP A 97 -2.53 -3.68 -18.27
N GLN A 98 -3.12 -4.52 -19.12
CA GLN A 98 -4.28 -5.34 -18.75
C GLN A 98 -3.93 -6.56 -17.87
N LEU A 99 -2.71 -7.07 -18.00
CA LEU A 99 -2.23 -8.22 -17.22
C LEU A 99 -1.57 -7.78 -15.91
N ALA A 100 -0.82 -6.67 -15.97
CA ALA A 100 -0.08 -6.09 -14.86
C ALA A 100 -1.00 -5.46 -13.80
#